data_AF-A0AAW0J450-F1
#
_entry.id   AF-A0AAW0J450-F1
#
_cell.length_a   1.000
_cell.length_b   1.000
_cell.length_c   1.000
_cell.angle_alpha   90.00
_cell.angle_beta   90.00
_cell.angle_gamma   90.00
#
_symmetry.space_group_name_H-M   'P 1'
#
loop_
_entity.id
_entity.type
_entity.pdbx_description
1 polymer ?
#
loop_
_entity_poly.entity_id
_entity_poly.type
_entity_poly.pdbx_seq_one_letter_code
_entity_poly.pdbx_strand_id
1 'polypeptide(L)'
;MADQELDPSDPSCLHLVSAFLAMDSTESLISLSRVCGGGSVTEGVQRFIWDHCLSKAAQNFHAPYLKNFLKKLIAEIEVNHDLVLDELYEQYAYYMTSLKVLLVNGGVI
;
A
#
# COMPACT_ATOMS: atom_id res chain seq x y z
N MET A 1 -4.76 -13.89 17.80
CA MET A 1 -3.84 -14.82 17.12
C MET A 1 -2.50 -14.11 17.08
N ALA A 2 -1.37 -14.80 17.28
CA ALA A 2 -0.08 -14.14 17.44
C ALA A 2 0.30 -13.33 16.20
N ASP A 3 0.60 -12.03 16.38
CA ASP A 3 1.27 -11.19 15.38
C ASP A 3 2.60 -11.84 15.01
N GLN A 4 2.62 -12.58 13.89
CA GLN A 4 3.88 -12.98 13.27
C GLN A 4 4.42 -11.75 12.54
N GLU A 5 5.44 -11.13 13.12
CA GLU A 5 6.23 -10.10 12.45
C GLU A 5 6.79 -10.71 11.16
N LEU A 6 6.41 -10.14 10.01
CA LEU A 6 6.86 -10.64 8.71
C LEU A 6 8.34 -10.29 8.53
N ASP A 7 9.16 -11.31 8.30
CA ASP A 7 10.59 -11.08 8.00
C ASP A 7 10.71 -10.47 6.60
N PRO A 8 11.30 -9.25 6.47
CA PRO A 8 11.55 -8.65 5.17
C PRO A 8 12.50 -9.48 4.29
N SER A 9 13.19 -10.48 4.84
CA SER A 9 14.06 -11.39 4.11
C SER A 9 13.30 -12.57 3.48
N ASP A 10 12.01 -12.76 3.81
CA ASP A 10 11.21 -13.80 3.18
C ASP A 10 11.07 -13.52 1.66
N PRO A 11 11.30 -14.52 0.78
CA PRO A 11 11.25 -14.31 -0.66
C PRO A 11 9.94 -13.69 -1.16
N SER A 12 8.81 -14.04 -0.55
CA SER A 12 7.50 -13.54 -0.97
C SER A 12 7.32 -12.06 -0.65
N CYS A 13 7.75 -11.62 0.53
CA CYS A 13 7.68 -10.23 0.95
C CYS A 13 8.76 -9.38 0.25
N LEU A 14 9.94 -9.95 -0.06
CA LEU A 14 10.93 -9.32 -0.94
C LEU A 14 10.40 -9.06 -2.35
N HIS A 15 9.67 -10.02 -2.93
CA HIS A 15 9.06 -9.83 -4.25
C HIS A 15 8.04 -8.68 -4.24
N LEU A 16 7.23 -8.56 -3.18
CA LEU A 16 6.30 -7.45 -3.02
C LEU A 16 7.02 -6.10 -2.99
N VAL A 17 8.06 -5.96 -2.16
CA VAL A 17 8.85 -4.72 -2.08
C VAL A 17 9.52 -4.41 -3.42
N SER A 18 10.09 -5.42 -4.08
CA SER A 18 10.77 -5.24 -5.37
C SER A 18 9.79 -4.77 -6.46
N ALA A 19 8.61 -5.40 -6.56
CA ALA A 19 7.58 -5.01 -7.52
C ALA A 19 7.06 -3.59 -7.24
N PHE A 20 6.89 -3.23 -5.96
CA PHE A 20 6.50 -1.88 -5.59
C PHE A 20 7.56 -0.85 -6.01
N LEU A 21 8.85 -1.12 -5.76
CA LEU A 21 9.96 -0.26 -6.17
C LEU A 21 10.08 -0.15 -7.69
N ALA A 22 9.72 -1.20 -8.43
CA ALA A 22 9.66 -1.22 -9.89
C ALA A 22 8.43 -0.50 -10.47
N MET A 23 7.53 0.01 -9.62
CA MET A 23 6.25 0.58 -10.02
C MET A 23 5.38 -0.37 -10.86
N ASP A 24 5.41 -1.67 -10.52
CA ASP A 24 4.56 -2.67 -11.15
C ASP A 24 3.08 -2.33 -11.01
N SER A 25 2.25 -3.00 -11.82
CA SER A 25 0.80 -2.81 -11.80
C SER A 25 0.23 -3.02 -10.39
N THR A 26 -0.81 -2.25 -10.05
CA THR A 26 -1.45 -2.38 -8.73
C THR A 26 -1.97 -3.81 -8.51
N GLU A 27 -2.45 -4.47 -9.55
CA GLU A 27 -2.98 -5.82 -9.56
C GLU A 27 -1.89 -6.83 -9.20
N SER A 28 -0.68 -6.65 -9.74
CA SER A 28 0.49 -7.42 -9.35
C SER A 28 0.79 -7.24 -7.86
N LEU A 29 0.78 -6.00 -7.37
CA LEU A 29 1.04 -5.72 -5.95
C LEU A 29 0.02 -6.40 -5.04
N ILE A 30 -1.29 -6.29 -5.34
CA ILE A 30 -2.33 -6.95 -4.53
C ILE A 30 -2.13 -8.48 -4.52
N SER A 31 -1.79 -9.07 -5.67
CA SER A 31 -1.50 -10.50 -5.74
C SER A 31 -0.30 -10.89 -4.87
N LEU A 32 0.79 -10.13 -4.95
CA LEU A 32 2.00 -10.36 -4.16
C LEU A 32 1.77 -10.14 -2.65
N SER A 33 0.93 -9.16 -2.27
CA SER A 33 0.53 -8.95 -0.88
C SER A 33 -0.16 -10.18 -0.30
N ARG A 34 -1.08 -10.79 -1.05
CA ARG A 34 -1.69 -12.07 -0.63
C ARG A 34 -0.66 -13.18 -0.51
N VAL A 35 0.27 -13.30 -1.47
CA VAL A 35 1.32 -14.34 -1.39
C VAL A 35 2.20 -14.15 -0.15
N CYS A 36 2.60 -12.92 0.17
CA CYS A 36 3.35 -12.58 1.39
C CYS A 36 2.57 -12.90 2.67
N GLY A 37 1.23 -12.78 2.66
CA GLY A 37 0.36 -13.15 3.78
C GLY A 37 -0.20 -14.57 3.75
N GLY A 38 0.36 -15.48 2.95
CA GLY A 38 -0.10 -16.88 2.90
C GLY A 38 -1.49 -17.08 2.30
N GLY A 39 -1.94 -16.16 1.45
CA GLY A 39 -3.21 -16.21 0.72
C GLY A 39 -4.15 -15.03 0.98
N SER A 40 -3.87 -14.19 1.98
CA SER A 40 -4.70 -13.05 2.38
C SER A 40 -3.84 -11.83 2.74
N VAL A 41 -4.45 -10.66 2.84
CA VAL A 41 -3.76 -9.43 3.28
C VAL A 41 -3.98 -9.26 4.78
N THR A 42 -3.20 -10.00 5.57
CA THR A 42 -3.29 -9.97 7.03
C THR A 42 -2.85 -8.62 7.60
N GLU A 43 -3.18 -8.34 8.86
CA GLU A 43 -2.69 -7.15 9.58
C GLU A 43 -1.15 -7.02 9.52
N GLY A 44 -0.44 -8.15 9.63
CA GLY A 44 1.03 -8.19 9.45
C GLY A 44 1.48 -7.71 8.07
N VAL A 45 0.78 -8.12 7.00
CA VAL A 45 1.06 -7.64 5.64
C VAL A 45 0.75 -6.15 5.50
N GLN A 46 -0.33 -5.67 6.11
CA GLN A 46 -0.67 -4.25 6.11
C GLN A 46 0.43 -3.41 6.78
N ARG A 47 0.89 -3.83 7.97
CA ARG A 47 2.03 -3.21 8.68
C ARG A 47 3.31 -3.25 7.84
N PHE A 48 3.59 -4.39 7.21
CA PHE A 48 4.76 -4.55 6.36
C PHE A 48 4.75 -3.59 5.16
N ILE A 49 3.61 -3.49 4.46
CA ILE A 49 3.43 -2.53 3.35
C ILE A 49 3.58 -1.11 3.86
N TRP A 50 3.03 -0.79 5.02
CA TRP A 50 3.20 0.51 5.64
C TRP A 50 4.68 0.84 5.87
N ASP A 51 5.43 -0.04 6.52
CA ASP A 51 6.81 0.20 6.92
C ASP A 51 7.81 0.21 5.74
N HIS A 52 7.59 -0.66 4.74
CA HIS A 52 8.54 -0.88 3.66
C HIS A 52 8.16 -0.19 2.35
N CYS A 53 6.86 0.00 2.09
CA CYS A 53 6.38 0.56 0.82
C CYS A 53 5.82 1.97 0.97
N LEU A 54 5.18 2.35 2.09
CA LEU A 54 4.44 3.63 2.16
C LEU A 54 5.14 4.70 3.00
N SER A 55 5.50 4.40 4.26
CA SER A 55 6.06 5.35 5.21
C SER A 55 7.37 5.98 4.72
N LYS A 56 8.20 5.21 4.00
CA LYS A 56 9.46 5.68 3.40
C LYS A 56 9.32 6.21 1.98
N ALA A 57 8.35 5.72 1.20
CA ALA A 57 8.20 6.11 -0.21
C ALA A 57 7.42 7.42 -0.40
N ALA A 58 6.63 7.84 0.58
CA ALA A 58 5.72 8.98 0.48
C ALA A 58 6.39 10.30 0.05
N GLN A 59 7.70 10.47 0.25
CA GLN A 59 8.41 11.69 -0.14
C GLN A 59 8.87 11.72 -1.61
N ASN A 60 9.03 10.57 -2.29
CA ASN A 60 9.66 10.51 -3.62
C ASN A 60 8.88 9.70 -4.68
N PHE A 61 7.77 9.05 -4.32
CA PHE A 61 6.99 8.25 -5.25
C PHE A 61 5.84 9.03 -5.91
N HIS A 62 5.43 8.56 -7.09
CA HIS A 62 4.34 9.16 -7.87
C HIS A 62 2.99 9.07 -7.11
N ALA A 63 2.50 10.21 -6.61
CA ALA A 63 1.31 10.25 -5.75
C ALA A 63 0.03 9.60 -6.36
N PRO A 64 -0.29 9.76 -7.66
CA PRO A 64 -1.43 9.05 -8.26
C PRO A 64 -1.29 7.52 -8.23
N TYR A 65 -0.06 7.01 -8.36
CA TYR A 65 0.22 5.58 -8.27
C TYR A 65 -0.05 5.06 -6.86
N LEU A 66 0.53 5.73 -5.84
CA LEU A 66 0.33 5.37 -4.44
C LEU A 66 -1.14 5.43 -4.03
N LYS A 67 -1.85 6.47 -4.48
CA LYS A 67 -3.30 6.60 -4.27
C LYS A 67 -4.07 5.42 -4.86
N ASN A 68 -3.76 5.02 -6.10
CA ASN A 68 -4.45 3.90 -6.75
C ASN A 68 -4.14 2.57 -6.04
N PHE A 69 -2.89 2.38 -5.62
CA PHE A 69 -2.48 1.22 -4.84
C PHE A 69 -3.21 1.12 -3.51
N LEU A 70 -3.19 2.19 -2.69
CA LEU A 70 -3.91 2.26 -1.43
C LEU A 70 -5.40 1.98 -1.59
N LYS A 71 -6.05 2.59 -2.60
CA LYS A 71 -7.46 2.36 -2.88
C LYS A 71 -7.77 0.87 -3.11
N LYS A 72 -6.97 0.18 -3.92
CA LYS A 72 -7.20 -1.25 -4.22
C LYS A 72 -6.82 -2.14 -3.04
N LEU A 73 -5.80 -1.78 -2.28
CA LEU A 73 -5.39 -2.50 -1.09
C LEU A 73 -6.50 -2.48 -0.03
N ILE A 74 -7.04 -1.30 0.28
CA ILE A 74 -8.17 -1.13 1.19
C ILE A 74 -9.36 -1.97 0.72
N ALA A 75 -9.74 -1.84 -0.56
CA ALA A 75 -10.87 -2.58 -1.11
C ALA A 75 -10.68 -4.10 -1.04
N GLU A 76 -9.46 -4.60 -1.26
CA GLU A 76 -9.13 -6.03 -1.13
C GLU A 76 -9.34 -6.50 0.32
N ILE A 77 -8.85 -5.76 1.31
CA ILE A 77 -8.97 -6.11 2.73
C ILE A 77 -10.46 -6.10 3.16
N GLU A 78 -11.21 -5.06 2.75
CA GLU A 78 -12.64 -4.94 3.05
C GLU A 78 -13.47 -6.08 2.44
N VAL A 79 -13.16 -6.51 1.21
CA VAL A 79 -13.84 -7.63 0.54
C VAL A 79 -13.59 -8.95 1.26
N ASN A 80 -12.42 -9.12 1.88
CA ASN A 80 -12.10 -10.30 2.68
C ASN A 80 -12.65 -10.21 4.12
N HIS A 81 -13.38 -9.15 4.47
CA HIS A 81 -13.93 -8.87 5.80
C HIS A 81 -12.88 -8.69 6.90
N ASP A 82 -11.64 -8.36 6.52
CA ASP A 82 -10.56 -8.07 7.43
C ASP A 82 -10.60 -6.60 7.88
N LEU A 83 -9.97 -6.32 9.04
CA LEU A 83 -9.83 -4.96 9.55
C LEU A 83 -8.69 -4.25 8.82
N VAL A 84 -9.00 -3.07 8.27
CA VAL A 84 -8.01 -2.18 7.65
C VAL A 84 -7.37 -1.33 8.73
N LEU A 85 -6.04 -1.21 8.72
CA LEU A 85 -5.30 -0.31 9.60
C LEU A 85 -5.70 1.16 9.36
N ASP A 86 -5.90 1.89 10.44
CA ASP A 86 -6.28 3.32 10.39
C ASP A 86 -5.26 4.14 9.60
N GLU A 87 -3.98 3.81 9.71
CA GLU A 87 -2.89 4.48 9.00
C GLU A 87 -3.04 4.41 7.47
N LEU A 88 -3.60 3.30 6.95
CA LEU A 88 -3.87 3.17 5.52
C LEU A 88 -5.02 4.08 5.07
N TYR A 89 -6.06 4.21 5.88
CA TYR A 89 -7.14 5.16 5.62
C TYR A 89 -6.64 6.61 5.70
N GLU A 90 -5.82 6.93 6.71
CA GLU A 90 -5.24 8.26 6.89
C GLU A 90 -4.36 8.67 5.70
N GLN A 91 -3.48 7.78 5.21
CA GLN A 91 -2.68 8.07 4.02
C GLN A 91 -3.52 8.18 2.75
N TYR A 92 -4.55 7.33 2.60
CA TYR A 92 -5.44 7.46 1.45
C TYR A 92 -6.19 8.80 1.47
N ALA A 93 -6.70 9.22 2.64
CA ALA A 93 -7.32 10.52 2.83
C ALA A 93 -6.35 11.68 2.55
N TYR A 94 -5.09 11.56 2.99
CA TYR A 94 -4.03 12.51 2.66
C TYR A 94 -3.83 12.63 1.15
N TYR A 95 -3.72 11.52 0.40
CA TYR A 95 -3.60 11.60 -1.07
C TYR A 95 -4.84 12.17 -1.75
N MET A 96 -6.05 11.87 -1.23
CA MET A 96 -7.29 12.43 -1.78
C MET A 96 -7.39 13.94 -1.62
N THR A 97 -6.90 14.48 -0.51
CA THR A 97 -6.94 15.91 -0.19
C THR A 97 -5.78 16.66 -0.83
N SER A 98 -4.55 16.16 -0.71
CA SER A 98 -3.36 16.77 -1.30
C SER A 98 -3.40 16.80 -2.84
N LEU A 99 -3.89 15.74 -3.49
CA LEU A 99 -4.02 15.73 -4.95
C LEU A 99 -5.14 16.67 -5.44
N LYS A 100 -6.21 16.85 -4.65
CA LYS A 100 -7.23 17.88 -4.95
C LYS A 100 -6.62 19.28 -4.87
N VAL A 101 -5.76 19.55 -3.88
CA VAL A 101 -5.08 20.85 -3.74
C VAL A 101 -4.14 21.10 -4.93
N LEU A 102 -3.41 20.09 -5.42
CA LEU A 102 -2.59 20.22 -6.62
C LEU A 102 -3.41 20.49 -7.89
N LEU A 103 -4.58 19.85 -8.04
CA LEU A 103 -5.46 20.07 -9.19
C LEU A 103 -6.17 21.42 -9.15
N VAL A 104 -6.51 21.94 -7.96
CA VAL A 104 -7.13 23.27 -7.78
C VAL A 104 -6.11 24.39 -7.91
N ASN A 105 -4.86 24.16 -7.51
CA ASN A 105 -3.75 25.10 -7.67
C ASN A 105 -2.99 24.94 -8.99
N GLY A 106 -3.48 24.11 -9.92
CA GLY A 106 -2.97 23.96 -11.29
C GLY A 106 -3.22 25.18 -12.19
N GLY A 107 -3.15 26.38 -11.64
CA GLY A 107 -2.79 27.57 -12.40
C GLY A 107 -1.34 27.42 -12.84
N VAL A 108 -1.16 27.41 -14.16
CA VAL A 108 0.13 27.45 -14.85
C VAL A 108 1.09 28.42 -14.15
N ILE A 109 2.28 27.95 -13.79
CA ILE A 109 3.48 28.79 -13.69
C ILE A 109 4.46 28.30 -14.74
#